data_AF-A0A9P7AID2-F1
#
_entry.id   AF-A0A9P7AID2-F1
#
_cell.length_a   1.000
_cell.length_b   1.000
_cell.length_c   1.000
_cell.angle_alpha   90.00
_cell.angle_beta   90.00
_cell.angle_gamma   90.00
#
_symmetry.space_group_name_H-M   'P 1'
#
loop_
_entity.id
_entity.type
_entity.pdbx_description
1 polymer ?
#
loop_
_entity_poly.entity_id
_entity_poly.type
_entity_poly.pdbx_seq_one_letter_code
_entity_poly.pdbx_strand_id
1 'polypeptide(L)'
;MDGYEFASNELVNTLTCVSLETTSTESGSKNFIAVGTTINRGEDLAVKGATYIFEVVEVVSDPNWTPKRWYKLKLRVRDDAKGPVTAVCGINGYLVSSMGQKIFVRALDLDERLVGVAFLDVGVYVTSLRSMKNLLLIGDAVKSVWLVAFQEDPYKLVTLAKDVRKRHATTVDFFFAGGDLAIASEDEEGVLRLFAYDPSDLESRGEFHGHKECRSTIMIARRTKDEQLIPQAKLVSGFTDGSLSTLTPVDEAVFKRLQLLQGQLARNVQHTAGLNPKAHRIVRNDAVSKPLSKNVLDGQLLSEFQVLGISRQNEITRQIGTERALVLHDWSSLIVPW
;
A
#
# COMPACT_ATOMS: atom_id res chain seq x y z
N MET A 1 -0.16 -16.16 -26.33
CA MET A 1 0.21 -15.26 -25.22
C MET A 1 1.00 -14.12 -25.82
N ASP A 2 0.67 -12.88 -25.49
CA ASP A 2 1.55 -11.75 -25.83
C ASP A 2 2.56 -11.53 -24.72
N GLY A 3 3.74 -11.05 -25.06
CA GLY A 3 4.78 -10.79 -24.09
C GLY A 3 5.89 -9.95 -24.66
N TYR A 4 6.72 -9.44 -23.76
CA TYR A 4 7.95 -8.77 -24.09
C TYR A 4 9.08 -9.52 -23.39
N GLU A 5 10.09 -9.94 -24.15
CA GLU A 5 11.25 -10.63 -23.61
C GLU A 5 12.32 -9.60 -23.24
N PHE A 6 12.68 -9.57 -21.95
CA PHE A 6 13.72 -8.69 -21.42
C PHE A 6 15.11 -9.28 -21.68
N ALA A 7 16.15 -8.45 -21.56
CA ALA A 7 17.51 -8.93 -21.77
C ALA A 7 17.93 -9.97 -20.71
N SER A 8 18.96 -10.74 -21.01
CA SER A 8 19.54 -11.66 -20.03
C SER A 8 19.99 -10.90 -18.77
N ASN A 9 19.68 -11.48 -17.61
CA ASN A 9 19.94 -10.90 -16.28
C ASN A 9 19.17 -9.61 -15.98
N GLU A 10 18.12 -9.31 -16.75
CA GLU A 10 17.19 -8.22 -16.47
C GLU A 10 15.95 -8.76 -15.77
N LEU A 11 15.70 -8.25 -14.56
CA LEU A 11 14.61 -8.67 -13.69
C LEU A 11 13.59 -7.53 -13.57
N VAL A 12 12.31 -7.86 -13.70
CA VAL A 12 11.22 -6.94 -13.44
C VAL A 12 11.02 -6.82 -11.93
N ASN A 13 11.20 -5.62 -11.37
CA ASN A 13 10.93 -5.37 -9.95
C ASN A 13 9.51 -4.89 -9.71
N THR A 14 8.97 -4.12 -10.66
CA THR A 14 7.71 -3.41 -10.48
C THR A 14 6.99 -3.25 -11.83
N LEU A 15 5.67 -3.35 -11.78
CA LEU A 15 4.78 -3.14 -12.92
C LEU A 15 3.55 -2.42 -12.40
N THR A 16 3.17 -1.32 -13.06
CA THR A 16 1.95 -0.59 -12.69
C THR A 16 1.32 0.08 -13.90
N CYS A 17 0.00 0.26 -13.84
CA CYS A 17 -0.72 1.10 -14.79
C CYS A 17 -0.60 2.56 -14.33
N VAL A 18 -0.06 3.42 -15.19
CA VAL A 18 0.09 4.86 -14.94
C VAL A 18 -0.72 5.66 -15.94
N SER A 19 -1.39 6.72 -15.47
CA SER A 19 -1.96 7.74 -16.35
C SER A 19 -0.92 8.82 -16.56
N LEU A 20 -0.47 8.99 -17.80
CA LEU A 20 0.53 9.98 -18.19
C LEU A 20 -0.08 11.03 -19.10
N GLU A 21 0.41 12.27 -19.01
CA GLU A 21 0.05 13.35 -19.92
C GLU A 21 0.56 13.04 -21.33
N THR A 22 -0.30 13.26 -22.34
CA THR A 22 0.04 13.02 -23.74
C THR A 22 -0.81 13.88 -24.67
N THR A 23 -0.17 14.40 -25.72
CA THR A 23 -0.85 15.15 -26.79
C THR A 23 -1.53 14.23 -27.81
N SER A 24 -1.34 12.92 -27.72
CA SER A 24 -1.92 11.93 -28.64
C SER A 24 -3.41 11.65 -28.40
N THR A 25 -4.00 12.23 -27.35
CA THR A 25 -5.41 12.05 -26.98
C THR A 25 -6.06 13.40 -26.71
N GLU A 26 -7.34 13.56 -27.08
CA GLU A 26 -8.10 14.78 -26.80
C GLU A 26 -8.22 15.09 -25.31
N SER A 27 -8.20 14.07 -24.44
CA SER A 27 -8.19 14.21 -22.98
C SER A 27 -6.89 14.75 -22.41
N GLY A 28 -5.83 14.86 -23.22
CA GLY A 28 -4.48 15.23 -22.76
C GLY A 28 -3.80 14.18 -21.88
N SER A 29 -4.40 12.99 -21.68
CA SER A 29 -3.84 11.93 -20.84
C SER A 29 -4.28 10.54 -21.26
N LYS A 30 -3.42 9.55 -21.03
CA LYS A 30 -3.64 8.15 -21.41
C LYS A 30 -2.99 7.19 -20.41
N ASN A 31 -3.60 6.00 -20.29
CA ASN A 31 -3.05 4.92 -19.49
C ASN A 31 -1.98 4.14 -20.24
N PHE A 32 -0.84 3.93 -19.57
CA PHE A 32 0.27 3.11 -20.02
C PHE A 32 0.65 2.09 -18.95
N ILE A 33 1.34 1.02 -19.35
CA ILE A 33 1.95 0.06 -18.43
C ILE A 33 3.41 0.46 -18.24
N ALA A 34 3.76 0.96 -17.05
CA ALA A 34 5.12 1.26 -16.67
C ALA A 34 5.76 0.05 -15.99
N VAL A 35 6.98 -0.29 -16.39
CA VAL A 35 7.75 -1.41 -15.85
C VAL A 35 9.14 -0.92 -15.44
N GLY A 36 9.52 -1.18 -14.19
CA GLY A 36 10.86 -0.90 -13.68
C GLY A 36 11.68 -2.18 -13.58
N THR A 37 12.89 -2.17 -14.13
CA THR A 37 13.78 -3.33 -14.16
C THR A 37 15.12 -3.07 -13.47
N THR A 38 15.75 -4.17 -13.06
CA THR A 38 17.14 -4.22 -12.60
C THR A 38 17.93 -5.16 -13.48
N ILE A 39 19.09 -4.73 -13.96
CA ILE A 39 20.07 -5.57 -14.64
C ILE A 39 21.16 -5.92 -13.62
N ASN A 40 21.14 -7.16 -13.12
CA ASN A 40 22.06 -7.63 -12.08
C ASN A 40 23.06 -8.63 -12.67
N ARG A 41 24.37 -8.35 -12.56
CA ARG A 41 25.43 -9.24 -13.09
C ARG A 41 26.34 -9.79 -11.99
N GLY A 42 25.87 -9.78 -10.75
CA GLY A 42 26.66 -10.09 -9.56
C GLY A 42 27.01 -8.83 -8.76
N GLU A 43 27.47 -9.04 -7.54
CA GLU A 43 27.74 -7.97 -6.55
C GLU A 43 28.88 -7.03 -6.97
N ASP A 44 29.95 -7.57 -7.57
CA ASP A 44 31.13 -6.81 -7.95
C ASP A 44 30.92 -5.88 -9.16
N LEU A 45 29.82 -6.07 -9.91
CA LEU A 45 29.52 -5.28 -11.10
C LEU A 45 28.43 -4.26 -10.80
N ALA A 46 28.61 -3.05 -11.34
CA ALA A 46 27.63 -1.98 -11.18
C ALA A 46 26.26 -2.40 -11.71
N VAL A 47 25.27 -2.42 -10.81
CA VAL A 47 23.88 -2.69 -11.13
C VAL A 47 23.29 -1.53 -11.93
N LYS A 48 22.62 -1.86 -13.04
CA LYS A 48 21.88 -0.89 -13.87
C LYS A 48 20.39 -1.22 -13.81
N GLY A 49 19.57 -0.40 -14.45
CA GLY A 49 18.15 -0.66 -14.59
C GLY A 49 17.60 0.01 -15.84
N ALA A 50 16.32 -0.18 -16.10
CA ALA A 50 15.61 0.56 -17.13
C ALA A 50 14.15 0.76 -16.73
N THR A 51 13.55 1.81 -17.26
CA THR A 51 12.11 2.06 -17.18
C THR A 51 11.50 1.86 -18.56
N TYR A 52 10.50 0.99 -18.66
CA TYR A 52 9.79 0.71 -19.90
C TYR A 52 8.38 1.27 -19.81
N ILE A 53 7.93 1.92 -20.88
CA ILE A 53 6.55 2.34 -21.06
C ILE A 53 5.95 1.54 -22.20
N PHE A 54 4.93 0.75 -21.89
CA PHE A 54 4.17 0.00 -22.87
C PHE A 54 2.76 0.56 -23.02
N GLU A 55 2.22 0.40 -24.22
CA GLU A 55 0.84 0.69 -24.54
C GLU A 55 0.13 -0.60 -24.96
N VAL A 56 -1.08 -0.81 -24.45
CA VAL A 56 -1.96 -1.86 -24.95
C VAL A 56 -2.74 -1.30 -26.13
N VAL A 57 -2.39 -1.72 -27.34
CA VAL A 57 -3.03 -1.29 -28.58
C VAL A 57 -4.01 -2.34 -29.08
N GLU A 58 -5.12 -1.90 -29.66
CA GLU A 58 -6.02 -2.78 -30.38
C GLU A 58 -5.40 -3.18 -31.74
N VAL A 59 -5.51 -4.46 -32.09
CA VAL A 59 -4.97 -5.03 -33.32
C VAL A 59 -6.00 -5.93 -33.98
N VAL A 60 -5.94 -5.98 -35.32
CA VAL A 60 -6.72 -6.96 -36.08
C VAL A 60 -6.16 -8.35 -35.78
N SER A 61 -7.00 -9.23 -35.27
CA SER A 61 -6.61 -10.61 -34.94
C SER A 61 -6.22 -11.37 -36.21
N ASP A 62 -5.10 -12.10 -36.16
CA ASP A 62 -4.73 -13.04 -37.23
C ASP A 62 -5.85 -14.10 -37.40
N PRO A 63 -6.41 -14.29 -38.61
CA PRO A 63 -7.45 -15.29 -38.87
C PRO A 63 -7.06 -16.72 -38.47
N ASN A 64 -5.77 -17.04 -38.44
CA ASN A 64 -5.24 -18.37 -38.16
C ASN A 64 -5.02 -18.65 -36.66
N TRP A 65 -5.17 -17.64 -35.80
CA TRP A 65 -4.91 -17.77 -34.37
C TRP A 65 -6.21 -17.96 -33.57
N THR A 66 -6.26 -19.05 -32.80
CA THR A 66 -7.34 -19.35 -31.86
C THR A 66 -6.74 -19.53 -30.46
N PRO A 67 -7.14 -18.75 -29.44
CA PRO A 67 -8.18 -17.71 -29.45
C PRO A 67 -7.78 -16.46 -30.23
N LYS A 68 -8.79 -15.76 -30.79
CA LYS A 68 -8.60 -14.47 -31.48
C LYS A 68 -7.98 -13.46 -30.53
N ARG A 69 -7.02 -12.69 -31.05
CA ARG A 69 -6.24 -11.73 -30.27
C ARG A 69 -6.49 -10.31 -30.77
N TRP A 70 -7.17 -9.51 -29.96
CA TRP A 70 -7.50 -8.12 -30.28
C TRP A 70 -6.55 -7.10 -29.67
N TYR A 71 -5.61 -7.51 -28.81
CA TYR A 71 -4.70 -6.59 -28.15
C TYR A 71 -3.24 -6.99 -28.27
N LYS A 72 -2.36 -6.00 -28.33
CA LYS A 72 -0.90 -6.17 -28.31
C LYS A 72 -0.24 -5.12 -27.43
N LEU A 73 0.76 -5.56 -26.68
CA LEU A 73 1.68 -4.73 -25.94
C LEU A 73 2.69 -4.12 -26.91
N LYS A 74 2.66 -2.81 -27.06
CA LYS A 74 3.59 -2.04 -27.88
C LYS A 74 4.54 -1.30 -26.96
N LEU A 75 5.84 -1.59 -27.06
CA LEU A 75 6.86 -0.79 -26.39
C LEU A 75 6.89 0.61 -27.02
N ARG A 76 6.74 1.64 -26.18
CA ARG A 76 6.84 3.05 -26.57
C ARG A 76 8.20 3.63 -26.21
N VAL A 77 8.59 3.46 -24.95
CA VAL A 77 9.83 4.04 -24.43
C VAL A 77 10.60 3.01 -23.63
N ARG A 78 11.92 2.99 -23.80
CA ARG A 78 12.87 2.39 -22.87
C ARG A 78 13.83 3.50 -22.44
N ASP A 79 13.80 3.85 -21.16
CA ASP A 79 14.73 4.80 -20.54
C ASP A 79 15.76 4.03 -19.70
N ASP A 80 17.00 3.95 -20.17
CA ASP A 80 18.07 3.27 -19.45
C ASP A 80 18.50 4.10 -18.21
N ALA A 81 18.57 3.44 -17.07
CA ALA A 81 18.91 4.05 -15.79
C ALA A 81 20.31 3.65 -15.32
N LYS A 82 21.01 4.59 -14.68
CA LYS A 82 22.37 4.37 -14.11
C LYS A 82 22.36 3.57 -12.80
N GLY A 83 21.19 3.13 -12.36
CA GLY A 83 20.98 2.31 -11.16
C GLY A 83 19.69 1.50 -11.31
N PRO A 84 19.40 0.60 -10.35
CA PRO A 84 18.20 -0.25 -10.40
C PRO A 84 16.92 0.59 -10.31
N VAL A 85 15.91 0.24 -11.11
CA VAL A 85 14.57 0.83 -11.06
C VAL A 85 13.65 -0.14 -10.32
N THR A 86 13.51 0.10 -9.01
CA THR A 86 12.90 -0.82 -8.05
C THR A 86 11.42 -0.55 -7.83
N ALA A 87 10.97 0.69 -8.01
CA ALA A 87 9.60 1.12 -7.81
C ALA A 87 9.22 2.19 -8.83
N VAL A 88 7.97 2.18 -9.29
CA VAL A 88 7.39 3.16 -10.21
C VAL A 88 5.97 3.51 -9.79
N CYS A 89 5.53 4.75 -10.05
CA CYS A 89 4.13 5.17 -9.94
C CYS A 89 3.87 6.37 -10.88
N GLY A 90 2.61 6.74 -11.08
CA GLY A 90 2.24 7.97 -11.80
C GLY A 90 1.84 9.08 -10.82
N ILE A 91 2.20 10.33 -11.06
CA ILE A 91 1.78 11.48 -10.25
C ILE A 91 1.40 12.64 -11.18
N ASN A 92 0.17 13.15 -11.11
CA ASN A 92 -0.31 14.28 -11.94
C ASN A 92 0.08 14.19 -13.45
N GLY A 93 -0.01 13.02 -14.08
CA GLY A 93 0.38 12.86 -15.49
C GLY A 93 1.88 12.66 -15.74
N TYR A 94 2.72 12.68 -14.71
CA TYR A 94 4.14 12.38 -14.78
C TYR A 94 4.44 10.97 -14.27
N LEU A 95 5.54 10.40 -14.74
CA LEU A 95 6.08 9.14 -14.23
C LEU A 95 7.05 9.41 -13.09
N VAL A 96 6.86 8.74 -11.97
CA VAL A 96 7.87 8.65 -10.90
C VAL A 96 8.54 7.29 -10.97
N SER A 97 9.86 7.26 -10.97
CA SER A 97 10.64 6.02 -10.95
C SER A 97 11.83 6.15 -10.01
N SER A 98 12.14 5.11 -9.25
CA SER A 98 13.39 5.03 -8.49
C SER A 98 14.59 4.76 -9.41
N MET A 99 15.77 5.15 -8.95
CA MET A 99 17.07 4.86 -9.55
C MET A 99 18.09 4.76 -8.42
N GLY A 100 18.18 3.60 -7.79
CA GLY A 100 18.98 3.41 -6.57
C GLY A 100 18.55 4.37 -5.45
N GLN A 101 19.46 5.26 -5.03
CA GLN A 101 19.26 6.22 -3.93
C GLN A 101 18.63 7.56 -4.41
N LYS A 102 17.99 7.56 -5.58
CA LYS A 102 17.28 8.73 -6.12
C LYS A 102 15.91 8.33 -6.64
N ILE A 103 14.99 9.27 -6.66
CA ILE A 103 13.77 9.19 -7.46
C ILE A 103 13.74 10.34 -8.45
N PHE A 104 13.11 10.10 -9.60
CA PHE A 104 12.94 11.07 -10.66
C PHE A 104 11.48 11.17 -11.04
N VAL A 105 11.01 12.40 -11.26
CA VAL A 105 9.75 12.69 -11.94
C VAL A 105 10.07 12.98 -13.40
N ARG A 106 9.43 12.27 -14.32
CA ARG A 106 9.65 12.38 -15.76
C ARG A 106 8.34 12.64 -16.52
N ALA A 107 8.37 13.56 -17.47
CA ALA A 107 7.29 13.77 -18.42
C ALA A 107 7.45 12.82 -19.61
N LEU A 108 6.34 12.31 -20.14
CA LEU A 108 6.33 11.57 -21.40
C LEU A 108 6.21 12.57 -22.56
N ASP A 109 7.32 12.80 -23.25
CA ASP A 109 7.38 13.75 -24.36
C ASP A 109 7.14 13.02 -25.68
N LEU A 110 6.13 13.49 -26.42
CA LEU A 110 5.69 12.97 -27.73
C LEU A 110 5.47 11.45 -27.77
N ASP A 111 5.12 10.82 -26.65
CA ASP A 111 4.99 9.36 -26.50
C ASP A 111 6.24 8.53 -26.87
N GLU A 112 7.41 9.17 -26.97
CA GLU A 112 8.63 8.55 -27.50
C GLU A 112 9.82 8.62 -26.53
N ARG A 113 9.82 9.57 -25.60
CA ARG A 113 10.91 9.71 -24.62
C ARG A 113 10.42 10.20 -23.26
N LEU A 114 11.17 9.85 -22.22
CA LEU A 114 10.94 10.37 -20.89
C LEU A 114 11.95 11.49 -20.59
N VAL A 115 11.44 12.66 -20.19
CA VAL A 115 12.25 13.85 -19.88
C VAL A 115 12.21 14.12 -18.38
N GLY A 116 13.37 14.20 -17.74
CA GLY A 116 13.47 14.50 -16.31
C GLY A 116 13.03 15.91 -15.97
N VAL A 117 12.10 16.03 -15.01
CA VAL A 117 11.50 17.30 -14.59
C VAL A 117 11.92 17.66 -13.15
N ALA A 118 11.94 16.68 -12.25
CA ALA A 118 12.40 16.85 -10.88
C ALA A 118 13.10 15.59 -10.38
N PHE A 119 13.92 15.71 -9.34
CA PHE A 119 14.54 14.59 -8.66
C PHE A 119 14.59 14.82 -7.15
N LEU A 120 14.76 13.73 -6.40
CA LEU A 120 14.98 13.77 -4.96
C LEU A 120 15.97 12.66 -4.58
N ASP A 121 16.97 13.01 -3.79
CA ASP A 121 17.82 12.02 -3.13
C ASP A 121 17.06 11.38 -1.97
N VAL A 122 16.94 10.06 -2.01
CA VAL A 122 16.16 9.25 -1.05
C VAL A 122 17.11 8.43 -0.17
N GLY A 123 16.58 7.42 0.52
CA GLY A 123 17.35 6.56 1.41
C GLY A 123 18.23 5.56 0.66
N VAL A 124 18.15 4.29 1.06
CA VAL A 124 19.05 3.23 0.62
C VAL A 124 18.47 2.48 -0.58
N TYR A 125 17.22 2.03 -0.47
CA TYR A 125 16.57 1.20 -1.47
C TYR A 125 15.07 1.44 -1.41
N VAL A 126 14.51 2.01 -2.49
CA VAL A 126 13.08 2.28 -2.58
C VAL A 126 12.32 0.99 -2.80
N THR A 127 11.50 0.59 -1.84
CA THR A 127 10.69 -0.64 -1.91
C THR A 127 9.35 -0.40 -2.57
N SER A 128 8.76 0.78 -2.34
CA SER A 128 7.44 1.13 -2.86
C SER A 128 7.28 2.63 -3.08
N LEU A 129 6.51 2.98 -4.11
CA LEU A 129 6.09 4.33 -4.41
C LEU A 129 4.56 4.34 -4.53
N ARG A 130 3.90 5.25 -3.81
CA ARG A 130 2.46 5.49 -3.92
C ARG A 130 2.19 6.97 -4.04
N SER A 131 1.32 7.34 -4.96
CA SER A 131 0.90 8.72 -5.17
C SER A 131 -0.58 8.90 -4.84
N MET A 132 -0.92 10.08 -4.34
CA MET A 132 -2.30 10.52 -4.17
C MET A 132 -2.34 12.03 -4.37
N LYS A 133 -3.02 12.48 -5.43
CA LYS A 133 -2.93 13.88 -5.90
C LYS A 133 -1.45 14.25 -6.11
N ASN A 134 -1.00 15.35 -5.52
CA ASN A 134 0.38 15.79 -5.55
C ASN A 134 1.25 15.25 -4.40
N LEU A 135 0.73 14.33 -3.57
CA LEU A 135 1.50 13.68 -2.52
C LEU A 135 2.12 12.37 -3.03
N LEU A 136 3.31 12.07 -2.52
CA LEU A 136 4.08 10.88 -2.80
C LEU A 136 4.56 10.27 -1.49
N LEU A 137 4.26 8.98 -1.31
CA LEU A 137 4.87 8.13 -0.29
C LEU A 137 6.01 7.35 -0.91
N ILE A 138 7.12 7.29 -0.18
CA ILE A 138 8.30 6.53 -0.53
C ILE A 138 8.58 5.58 0.62
N GLY A 139 8.45 4.28 0.35
CA GLY A 139 8.92 3.24 1.25
C GLY A 139 10.39 2.96 1.00
N ASP A 140 11.17 2.81 2.06
CA ASP A 140 12.59 2.50 2.01
C ASP A 140 12.89 1.24 2.84
N ALA A 141 13.78 0.40 2.31
CA ALA A 141 14.17 -0.83 2.97
C ALA A 141 14.91 -0.62 4.30
N VAL A 142 15.40 0.58 4.62
CA VAL A 142 16.15 0.87 5.87
C VAL A 142 15.64 2.12 6.57
N LYS A 143 15.15 3.09 5.80
CA LYS A 143 14.78 4.44 6.25
C LYS A 143 13.26 4.63 6.32
N SER A 144 12.51 3.55 6.53
CA SER A 144 11.07 3.58 6.79
C SER A 144 10.33 4.37 5.70
N VAL A 145 9.47 5.30 6.07
CA VAL A 145 8.57 6.01 5.15
C VAL A 145 8.89 7.49 5.04
N TRP A 146 8.81 8.02 3.82
CA TRP A 146 8.92 9.44 3.52
C TRP A 146 7.64 9.95 2.89
N LEU A 147 7.19 11.12 3.33
CA LEU A 147 6.06 11.85 2.74
C LEU A 147 6.62 13.08 2.00
N VAL A 148 6.33 13.16 0.71
CA VAL A 148 6.86 14.16 -0.21
C VAL A 148 5.70 14.80 -0.98
N ALA A 149 5.78 16.10 -1.25
CA ALA A 149 4.88 16.80 -2.16
C ALA A 149 5.58 17.11 -3.47
N PHE A 150 4.86 16.95 -4.58
CA PHE A 150 5.26 17.42 -5.88
C PHE A 150 4.64 18.80 -6.14
N GLN A 151 5.48 19.76 -6.49
CA GLN A 151 5.08 21.11 -6.90
C GLN A 151 5.51 21.30 -8.36
N GLU A 152 4.62 21.85 -9.19
CA GLU A 152 4.86 22.03 -10.63
C GLU A 152 5.43 23.42 -10.98
N ASP A 153 5.13 24.44 -10.17
CA ASP A 153 5.62 25.81 -10.38
C ASP A 153 6.42 26.33 -9.16
N PRO A 154 7.76 26.21 -9.16
CA PRO A 154 8.59 25.46 -10.09
C PRO A 154 8.56 23.95 -9.80
N TYR A 155 8.95 23.13 -10.78
CA TYR A 155 9.05 21.68 -10.63
C TYR A 155 10.05 21.27 -9.54
N LYS A 156 9.53 20.74 -8.43
CA LYS A 156 10.36 20.22 -7.34
C LYS A 156 9.60 19.20 -6.48
N LEU A 157 10.38 18.31 -5.88
CA LEU A 157 9.92 17.42 -4.82
C LEU A 157 10.29 18.03 -3.46
N VAL A 158 9.28 18.35 -2.65
CA VAL A 158 9.44 18.93 -1.32
C VAL A 158 9.18 17.86 -0.27
N THR A 159 10.18 17.53 0.54
CA THR A 159 9.95 16.58 1.64
C THR A 159 9.11 17.24 2.74
N LEU A 160 7.96 16.65 3.06
CA LEU A 160 7.07 17.12 4.12
C LEU A 160 7.40 16.46 5.46
N ALA A 161 7.65 15.15 5.46
CA ALA A 161 8.01 14.38 6.65
C ALA A 161 8.80 13.12 6.33
N LYS A 162 9.52 12.62 7.33
CA LYS A 162 10.20 11.32 7.31
C LYS A 162 10.03 10.66 8.66
N ASP A 163 9.86 9.34 8.68
CA ASP A 163 10.04 8.60 9.93
C ASP A 163 11.53 8.62 10.30
N VAL A 164 11.82 9.03 11.53
CA VAL A 164 13.19 9.14 12.06
C VAL A 164 13.74 7.76 12.41
N ARG A 165 12.85 6.79 12.69
CA ARG A 165 13.24 5.43 13.07
C ARG A 165 13.69 4.66 11.84
N LYS A 166 14.84 4.01 11.95
CA LYS A 166 15.33 3.08 10.93
C LYS A 166 14.54 1.80 11.04
N ARG A 167 13.63 1.59 10.09
CA ARG A 167 12.76 0.43 10.01
C ARG A 167 12.65 0.03 8.55
N HIS A 168 12.51 -1.26 8.33
CA HIS A 168 12.23 -1.82 7.02
C HIS A 168 10.79 -1.46 6.67
N ALA A 169 10.53 -0.93 5.48
CA ALA A 169 9.19 -0.78 4.94
C ALA A 169 9.14 -1.55 3.62
N THR A 170 8.37 -2.62 3.56
CA THR A 170 8.18 -3.40 2.33
C THR A 170 7.14 -2.75 1.44
N THR A 171 6.02 -2.34 2.04
CA THR A 171 4.96 -1.59 1.38
C THR A 171 4.58 -0.36 2.20
N VAL A 172 4.14 0.69 1.51
CA VAL A 172 3.55 1.89 2.11
C VAL A 172 2.32 2.26 1.32
N ASP A 173 1.26 2.68 1.99
CA ASP A 173 0.00 3.04 1.35
C ASP A 173 -0.69 4.20 2.07
N PHE A 174 -1.40 5.03 1.31
CA PHE A 174 -2.32 6.00 1.86
C PHE A 174 -3.55 5.29 2.41
N PHE A 175 -3.96 5.63 3.62
CA PHE A 175 -5.12 5.07 4.28
C PHE A 175 -5.96 6.20 4.87
N PHE A 176 -7.16 6.43 4.34
CA PHE A 176 -7.97 7.59 4.69
C PHE A 176 -9.43 7.19 4.96
N ALA A 177 -10.04 7.84 5.93
CA ALA A 177 -11.46 7.67 6.27
C ALA A 177 -11.94 8.84 7.11
N GLY A 178 -13.23 9.22 7.00
CA GLY A 178 -13.82 10.25 7.86
C GLY A 178 -13.17 11.65 7.73
N GLY A 179 -12.45 11.92 6.64
CA GLY A 179 -11.68 13.15 6.46
C GLY A 179 -10.24 13.10 7.00
N ASP A 180 -9.88 12.04 7.73
CA ASP A 180 -8.53 11.84 8.23
C ASP A 180 -7.66 11.08 7.22
N LEU A 181 -6.37 11.42 7.18
CA LEU A 181 -5.34 10.74 6.41
C LEU A 181 -4.33 10.09 7.35
N ALA A 182 -4.15 8.79 7.18
CA ALA A 182 -3.09 8.00 7.76
C ALA A 182 -2.21 7.39 6.65
N ILE A 183 -1.04 6.93 7.06
CA ILE A 183 -0.11 6.19 6.22
C ILE A 183 0.05 4.81 6.85
N ALA A 184 -0.27 3.77 6.10
CA ALA A 184 -0.02 2.39 6.50
C ALA A 184 1.33 1.93 5.94
N SER A 185 2.14 1.28 6.76
CA SER A 185 3.37 0.62 6.33
C SER A 185 3.43 -0.78 6.89
N GLU A 186 3.83 -1.73 6.04
CA GLU A 186 4.07 -3.11 6.44
C GLU A 186 5.54 -3.47 6.18
N ASP A 187 6.12 -4.28 7.06
CA ASP A 187 7.52 -4.69 7.01
C ASP A 187 7.70 -6.21 6.82
N GLU A 188 8.96 -6.63 6.69
CA GLU A 188 9.34 -8.04 6.48
C GLU A 188 9.09 -8.94 7.71
N GLU A 189 9.05 -8.35 8.91
CA GLU A 189 8.70 -9.06 10.16
C GLU A 189 7.18 -9.20 10.33
N GLY A 190 6.40 -8.64 9.40
CA GLY A 190 4.95 -8.66 9.41
C GLY A 190 4.33 -7.71 10.40
N VAL A 191 4.97 -6.57 10.67
CA VAL A 191 4.43 -5.51 11.48
C VAL A 191 3.75 -4.45 10.61
N LEU A 192 2.47 -4.23 10.87
CA LEU A 192 1.70 -3.10 10.36
C LEU A 192 1.90 -1.89 11.28
N ARG A 193 2.16 -0.73 10.68
CA ARG A 193 2.28 0.56 11.39
C ARG A 193 1.40 1.60 10.74
N LEU A 194 0.73 2.38 11.58
CA LEU A 194 -0.08 3.53 11.18
C LEU A 194 0.61 4.82 11.62
N PHE A 195 0.94 5.66 10.65
CA PHE A 195 1.43 7.00 10.88
C PHE A 195 0.32 8.01 10.58
N ALA A 196 0.33 9.13 11.29
CA ALA A 196 -0.42 10.30 10.90
C ALA A 196 0.56 11.44 10.67
N TYR A 197 0.30 12.26 9.66
CA TYR A 197 1.02 13.50 9.47
C TYR A 197 0.29 14.59 10.25
N ASP A 198 0.77 14.84 11.48
CA ASP A 198 0.28 15.93 12.33
C ASP A 198 1.48 16.79 12.75
N PRO A 199 1.62 18.01 12.22
CA PRO A 199 2.70 18.91 12.63
C PRO A 199 2.70 19.26 14.11
N SER A 200 1.58 19.04 14.81
CA SER A 200 1.41 19.35 16.24
C SER A 200 1.68 18.15 17.15
N ASP A 201 1.67 16.93 16.61
CA ASP A 201 1.84 15.69 17.37
C ASP A 201 2.85 14.75 16.69
N LEU A 202 3.90 14.40 17.43
CA LEU A 202 5.03 13.62 16.93
C LEU A 202 4.86 12.10 17.14
N GLU A 203 3.78 11.65 17.80
CA GLU A 203 3.60 10.23 18.09
C GLU A 203 2.95 9.43 16.95
N SER A 204 3.55 8.26 16.65
CA SER A 204 3.02 7.30 15.68
C SER A 204 1.68 6.71 16.16
N ARG A 205 0.66 6.72 15.30
CA ARG A 205 -0.74 6.41 15.67
C ARG A 205 -1.11 4.91 15.65
N GLY A 206 -0.16 3.97 15.67
CA GLY A 206 -0.45 2.57 16.05
C GLY A 206 0.46 1.52 15.43
N GLU A 207 0.60 0.37 16.10
CA GLU A 207 1.37 -0.79 15.62
C GLU A 207 0.60 -2.09 15.86
N PHE A 208 0.69 -3.04 14.92
CA PHE A 208 0.03 -4.35 15.00
C PHE A 208 0.91 -5.45 14.40
N HIS A 209 1.13 -6.54 15.14
CA HIS A 209 1.93 -7.66 14.68
C HIS A 209 1.08 -8.71 13.92
N GLY A 210 1.27 -8.77 12.61
CA GLY A 210 0.69 -9.77 11.70
C GLY A 210 1.45 -11.10 11.67
N HIS A 211 2.75 -11.10 11.97
CA HIS A 211 3.67 -12.27 11.97
C HIS A 211 3.94 -12.88 10.60
N LYS A 212 3.66 -12.12 9.54
CA LYS A 212 3.75 -12.57 8.17
C LYS A 212 4.29 -11.44 7.32
N GLU A 213 5.32 -11.72 6.53
CA GLU A 213 5.86 -10.75 5.59
C GLU A 213 4.79 -10.35 4.57
N CYS A 214 4.47 -9.06 4.50
CA CYS A 214 3.63 -8.51 3.43
C CYS A 214 4.47 -8.26 2.19
N ARG A 215 4.00 -8.74 1.03
CA ARG A 215 4.69 -8.59 -0.26
C ARG A 215 3.99 -7.63 -1.21
N SER A 216 2.69 -7.48 -1.07
CA SER A 216 1.89 -6.69 -2.00
C SER A 216 0.68 -6.12 -1.31
N THR A 217 0.31 -4.91 -1.73
CA THR A 217 -0.85 -4.21 -1.23
C THR A 217 -1.64 -3.62 -2.38
N ILE A 218 -2.96 -3.54 -2.21
CA ILE A 218 -3.86 -2.79 -3.08
C ILE A 218 -4.83 -1.98 -2.23
N MET A 219 -4.85 -0.67 -2.46
CA MET A 219 -5.80 0.23 -1.83
C MET A 219 -7.05 0.35 -2.70
N ILE A 220 -8.20 0.08 -2.11
CA ILE A 220 -9.51 0.26 -2.73
C ILE A 220 -10.15 1.48 -2.08
N ALA A 221 -10.50 2.49 -2.88
CA ALA A 221 -11.24 3.65 -2.42
C ALA A 221 -12.73 3.47 -2.72
N ARG A 222 -13.59 3.65 -1.71
CA ARG A 222 -15.04 3.56 -1.85
C ARG A 222 -15.72 4.80 -1.28
N ARG A 223 -16.68 5.34 -2.01
CA ARG A 223 -17.63 6.31 -1.45
C ARG A 223 -18.79 5.53 -0.83
N THR A 224 -19.06 5.74 0.45
CA THR A 224 -20.28 5.23 1.08
C THR A 224 -21.48 6.00 0.54
N LYS A 225 -22.70 5.45 0.70
CA LYS A 225 -23.93 6.07 0.17
C LYS A 225 -24.32 7.36 0.90
N ASP A 226 -23.80 7.56 2.11
CA ASP A 226 -23.87 8.84 2.80
C ASP A 226 -22.98 9.85 2.07
N GLU A 227 -23.40 11.10 2.02
CA GLU A 227 -22.83 12.24 1.28
C GLU A 227 -21.40 12.65 1.71
N GLN A 228 -20.55 11.69 2.10
CA GLN A 228 -19.15 11.93 2.36
C GLN A 228 -18.45 12.33 1.06
N LEU A 229 -18.05 13.61 0.99
CA LEU A 229 -17.28 14.17 -0.12
C LEU A 229 -15.95 13.41 -0.34
N ILE A 230 -15.41 12.84 0.74
CA ILE A 230 -14.13 12.14 0.78
C ILE A 230 -14.39 10.64 0.83
N PRO A 231 -13.83 9.84 -0.10
CA PRO A 231 -13.95 8.38 -0.06
C PRO A 231 -13.23 7.80 1.16
N GLN A 232 -13.52 6.53 1.48
CA GLN A 232 -12.79 5.75 2.48
C GLN A 232 -11.90 4.72 1.78
N ALA A 233 -10.72 4.46 2.33
CA ALA A 233 -9.77 3.47 1.84
C ALA A 233 -9.90 2.16 2.63
N LYS A 234 -9.93 1.03 1.92
CA LYS A 234 -9.66 -0.31 2.48
C LYS A 234 -8.38 -0.81 1.83
N LEU A 235 -7.44 -1.24 2.67
CA LEU A 235 -6.19 -1.81 2.20
C LEU A 235 -6.30 -3.32 2.21
N VAL A 236 -6.01 -3.97 1.09
CA VAL A 236 -5.89 -5.42 1.00
C VAL A 236 -4.42 -5.76 0.87
N SER A 237 -3.92 -6.60 1.78
CA SER A 237 -2.52 -7.01 1.86
C SER A 237 -2.39 -8.50 1.56
N GLY A 238 -1.38 -8.84 0.75
CA GLY A 238 -1.01 -10.21 0.41
C GLY A 238 0.32 -10.61 1.04
N PHE A 239 0.32 -11.79 1.66
CA PHE A 239 1.42 -12.29 2.49
C PHE A 239 2.11 -13.51 1.87
N THR A 240 3.35 -13.77 2.30
CA THR A 240 4.16 -14.90 1.81
C THR A 240 3.60 -16.28 2.12
N ASP A 241 2.73 -16.40 3.13
CA ASP A 241 2.03 -17.64 3.48
C ASP A 241 0.79 -17.91 2.62
N GLY A 242 0.52 -17.07 1.62
CA GLY A 242 -0.64 -17.16 0.74
C GLY A 242 -1.92 -16.59 1.34
N SER A 243 -1.87 -16.03 2.56
CA SER A 243 -3.01 -15.36 3.16
C SER A 243 -3.23 -13.97 2.58
N LEU A 244 -4.50 -13.52 2.64
CA LEU A 244 -4.90 -12.16 2.36
C LEU A 244 -5.48 -11.57 3.66
N SER A 245 -5.14 -10.33 3.97
CA SER A 245 -5.73 -9.59 5.08
C SER A 245 -6.24 -8.24 4.60
N THR A 246 -7.13 -7.62 5.39
CA THR A 246 -7.69 -6.32 5.07
C THR A 246 -7.61 -5.38 6.26
N LEU A 247 -7.04 -4.19 6.07
CA LEU A 247 -7.17 -3.09 7.02
C LEU A 247 -8.41 -2.28 6.64
N THR A 248 -9.37 -2.22 7.56
CA THR A 248 -10.67 -1.56 7.36
C THR A 248 -10.81 -0.41 8.35
N PRO A 249 -11.19 0.80 7.90
CA PRO A 249 -11.46 1.90 8.81
C PRO A 249 -12.72 1.62 9.60
N VAL A 250 -12.74 2.03 10.86
CA VAL A 250 -13.86 1.78 11.78
C VAL A 250 -14.20 3.08 12.48
N ASP A 251 -15.48 3.44 12.48
CA ASP A 251 -15.97 4.62 13.19
C ASP A 251 -15.65 4.52 14.69
N GLU A 252 -15.30 5.65 15.32
CA GLU A 252 -14.81 5.67 16.70
C GLU A 252 -15.78 5.00 17.70
N ALA A 253 -17.09 5.20 17.53
CA ALA A 253 -18.10 4.58 18.37
C ALA A 253 -18.10 3.04 18.24
N VAL A 254 -18.00 2.54 17.00
CA VAL A 254 -17.92 1.09 16.70
C VAL A 254 -16.60 0.54 17.24
N PHE A 255 -15.50 1.25 17.00
CA PHE A 255 -14.18 0.88 17.47
C PHE A 255 -14.15 0.69 18.99
N LYS A 256 -14.66 1.66 19.77
CA LYS A 256 -14.73 1.56 21.24
C LYS A 256 -15.53 0.34 21.70
N ARG A 257 -16.69 0.06 21.07
CA ARG A 257 -17.49 -1.12 21.39
C ARG A 257 -16.75 -2.42 21.10
N LEU A 258 -16.17 -2.55 19.91
CA LEU A 258 -15.41 -3.74 19.52
C LEU A 258 -14.12 -3.90 20.34
N GLN A 259 -13.50 -2.81 20.78
CA GLN A 259 -12.35 -2.85 21.68
C GLN A 259 -12.72 -3.45 23.05
N LEU A 260 -13.88 -3.08 23.61
CA LEU A 260 -14.38 -3.68 24.84
C LEU A 260 -14.69 -5.17 24.64
N LEU A 261 -15.30 -5.54 23.51
CA LEU A 261 -15.56 -6.92 23.14
C LEU A 261 -14.27 -7.73 23.05
N GLN A 262 -13.27 -7.26 22.29
CA GLN A 262 -11.95 -7.87 22.18
C GLN A 262 -11.32 -8.09 23.57
N GLY A 263 -11.51 -7.12 24.47
CA GLY A 263 -11.09 -7.22 25.87
C GLY A 263 -11.73 -8.39 26.61
N GLN A 264 -13.02 -8.64 26.42
CA GLN A 264 -13.71 -9.78 27.02
C GLN A 264 -13.34 -11.11 26.36
N LEU A 265 -13.25 -11.16 25.03
CA LEU A 265 -12.86 -12.38 24.31
C LEU A 265 -11.47 -12.86 24.74
N ALA A 266 -10.52 -11.93 24.85
CA ALA A 266 -9.17 -12.26 25.30
C ALA A 266 -9.11 -12.85 26.72
N ARG A 267 -10.05 -12.53 27.61
CA ARG A 267 -10.06 -13.01 29.01
C ARG A 267 -10.96 -14.21 29.26
N ASN A 268 -12.07 -14.28 28.54
CA ASN A 268 -13.20 -15.16 28.86
C ASN A 268 -13.37 -16.32 27.86
N VAL A 269 -12.55 -16.38 26.81
CA VAL A 269 -12.52 -17.46 25.81
C VAL A 269 -11.22 -18.25 25.99
N GLN A 270 -11.30 -19.57 25.83
CA GLN A 270 -10.14 -20.43 25.82
C GLN A 270 -9.44 -20.33 24.46
N HIS A 271 -8.18 -19.89 24.48
CA HIS A 271 -7.37 -19.74 23.26
C HIS A 271 -6.59 -21.01 22.97
N THR A 272 -6.37 -21.28 21.68
CA THR A 272 -5.56 -22.41 21.22
C THR A 272 -4.18 -22.40 21.90
N ALA A 273 -3.78 -23.57 22.43
CA ALA A 273 -2.53 -23.76 23.17
C ALA A 273 -2.34 -22.80 24.38
N GLY A 274 -3.40 -22.17 24.89
CA GLY A 274 -3.32 -21.22 26.01
C GLY A 274 -2.58 -19.91 25.68
N LEU A 275 -2.42 -19.60 24.39
CA LEU A 275 -1.72 -18.40 23.94
C LEU A 275 -2.52 -17.13 24.25
N ASN A 276 -1.83 -16.05 24.57
CA ASN A 276 -2.48 -14.76 24.82
C ASN A 276 -2.59 -13.96 23.51
N PRO A 277 -3.80 -13.74 22.97
CA PRO A 277 -3.97 -13.05 21.69
C PRO A 277 -3.54 -11.59 21.74
N LYS A 278 -3.63 -10.93 22.90
CA LYS A 278 -3.13 -9.55 23.04
C LYS A 278 -1.62 -9.49 22.96
N ALA A 279 -0.93 -10.38 23.69
CA ALA A 279 0.52 -10.45 23.67
C ALA A 279 1.05 -10.80 22.28
N HIS A 280 0.34 -11.69 21.57
CA HIS A 280 0.64 -12.05 20.19
C HIS A 280 0.65 -10.83 19.25
N ARG A 281 -0.21 -9.83 19.42
CA ARG A 281 -0.26 -8.65 18.53
C ARG A 281 0.67 -7.50 18.92
N ILE A 282 1.34 -7.58 20.06
CA ILE A 282 2.24 -6.52 20.53
C ILE A 282 3.54 -6.55 19.73
N VAL A 283 3.90 -5.39 19.20
CA VAL A 283 5.18 -5.19 18.53
C VAL A 283 6.24 -4.88 19.58
N ARG A 284 7.37 -5.59 19.49
CA ARG A 284 8.54 -5.25 20.29
C ARG A 284 9.11 -3.93 19.78
N ASN A 285 9.21 -2.95 20.68
CA ASN A 285 9.74 -1.64 20.36
C ASN A 285 10.87 -1.31 21.34
N ASP A 286 12.10 -1.27 20.85
CA ASP A 286 13.25 -0.95 21.70
C ASP A 286 13.33 0.57 22.02
N ALA A 287 12.61 1.41 21.28
CA ALA A 287 12.61 2.87 21.45
C ALA A 287 11.42 3.40 22.27
N VAL A 288 10.35 2.62 22.42
CA VAL A 288 9.13 3.03 23.15
C VAL A 288 8.78 1.99 24.20
N SER A 289 8.68 2.42 25.45
CA SER A 289 8.42 1.54 26.59
C SER A 289 6.97 1.02 26.66
N LYS A 290 6.04 1.68 25.96
CA LYS A 290 4.61 1.33 25.94
C LYS A 290 4.21 0.70 24.60
N PRO A 291 3.44 -0.39 24.61
CA PRO A 291 2.86 -0.95 23.38
C PRO A 291 1.95 0.06 22.68
N LEU A 292 2.13 0.21 21.37
CA LEU A 292 1.35 1.11 20.51
C LEU A 292 0.14 0.41 19.86
N SER A 293 -0.41 -0.63 20.50
CA SER A 293 -1.45 -1.49 19.95
C SER A 293 -2.88 -0.94 20.07
N LYS A 294 -3.07 0.29 20.56
CA LYS A 294 -4.40 0.79 20.95
C LYS A 294 -5.34 1.13 19.80
N ASN A 295 -4.82 1.31 18.59
CA ASN A 295 -5.56 1.87 17.46
C ASN A 295 -5.86 0.85 16.34
N VAL A 296 -5.54 -0.44 16.56
CA VAL A 296 -5.85 -1.52 15.62
C VAL A 296 -6.53 -2.66 16.38
N LEU A 297 -7.67 -3.11 15.86
CA LEU A 297 -8.40 -4.26 16.40
C LEU A 297 -8.02 -5.54 15.68
N ASP A 298 -7.99 -6.65 16.42
CA ASP A 298 -7.75 -7.97 15.88
C ASP A 298 -9.05 -8.58 15.37
N GLY A 299 -9.26 -8.49 14.06
CA GLY A 299 -10.43 -9.06 13.40
C GLY A 299 -10.56 -10.58 13.56
N GLN A 300 -9.45 -11.31 13.68
CA GLN A 300 -9.49 -12.76 13.90
C GLN A 300 -10.05 -13.09 15.27
N LEU A 301 -9.57 -12.41 16.32
CA LEU A 301 -10.12 -12.56 17.67
C LEU A 301 -11.60 -12.12 17.73
N LEU A 302 -11.96 -11.01 17.09
CA LEU A 302 -13.35 -10.54 17.05
C LEU A 302 -14.30 -11.53 16.38
N SER A 303 -13.85 -12.22 15.33
CA SER A 303 -14.63 -13.23 14.62
C SER A 303 -15.05 -14.41 15.50
N GLU A 304 -14.26 -14.73 16.55
CA GLU A 304 -14.59 -15.81 17.48
C GLU A 304 -15.92 -15.57 18.20
N PHE A 305 -16.31 -14.30 18.37
CA PHE A 305 -17.58 -13.96 19.00
C PHE A 305 -18.77 -14.60 18.28
N GLN A 306 -18.73 -14.67 16.94
CA GLN A 306 -19.82 -15.25 16.14
C GLN A 306 -19.94 -16.77 16.35
N VAL A 307 -18.83 -17.44 16.70
CA VAL A 307 -18.76 -18.90 16.88
C VAL A 307 -19.27 -19.32 18.25
N LEU A 308 -19.24 -18.42 19.25
CA LEU A 308 -19.74 -18.71 20.60
C LEU A 308 -21.23 -19.02 20.62
N GLY A 309 -21.67 -19.89 21.53
CA GLY A 309 -23.09 -20.14 21.76
C GLY A 309 -23.85 -18.87 22.18
N ILE A 310 -25.12 -18.74 21.79
CA ILE A 310 -25.94 -17.54 22.00
C ILE A 310 -25.96 -17.08 23.47
N SER A 311 -26.07 -18.02 24.42
CA SER A 311 -26.03 -17.72 25.85
C SER A 311 -24.74 -17.02 26.27
N ARG A 312 -23.59 -17.48 25.74
CA ARG A 312 -22.28 -16.88 26.02
C ARG A 312 -22.10 -15.53 25.33
N GLN A 313 -22.60 -15.38 24.10
CA GLN A 313 -22.62 -14.10 23.41
C GLN A 313 -23.38 -13.04 24.24
N ASN A 314 -24.57 -13.39 24.73
CA ASN A 314 -25.40 -12.51 25.58
C ASN A 314 -24.74 -12.18 26.92
N GLU A 315 -24.03 -13.13 27.53
CA GLU A 315 -23.29 -12.90 28.78
C GLU A 315 -22.15 -11.89 28.56
N ILE A 316 -21.34 -12.09 27.51
CA ILE A 316 -20.22 -11.22 27.18
C ILE A 316 -20.70 -9.80 26.85
N THR A 317 -21.75 -9.66 26.05
CA THR A 317 -22.28 -8.33 25.66
C THR A 317 -22.85 -7.58 26.85
N ARG A 318 -23.49 -8.29 27.79
CA ARG A 318 -23.99 -7.71 29.05
C ARG A 318 -22.86 -7.13 29.89
N GLN A 319 -21.71 -7.79 29.97
CA GLN A 319 -20.55 -7.31 30.74
C GLN A 319 -19.94 -6.02 30.19
N ILE A 320 -20.12 -5.73 28.90
CA ILE A 320 -19.63 -4.49 28.26
C ILE A 320 -20.74 -3.46 28.06
N GLY A 321 -21.94 -3.71 28.61
CA GLY A 321 -23.07 -2.78 28.52
C GLY A 321 -23.61 -2.58 27.10
N THR A 322 -23.61 -3.63 26.28
CA THR A 322 -24.10 -3.56 24.90
C THR A 322 -25.05 -4.70 24.55
N GLU A 323 -25.76 -4.55 23.43
CA GLU A 323 -26.66 -5.55 22.90
C GLU A 323 -25.95 -6.46 21.90
N ARG A 324 -26.23 -7.76 21.96
CA ARG A 324 -25.71 -8.75 21.02
C ARG A 324 -26.01 -8.39 19.56
N ALA A 325 -27.24 -7.94 19.28
CA ALA A 325 -27.66 -7.58 17.94
C ALA A 325 -26.82 -6.44 17.36
N LEU A 326 -26.53 -5.41 18.16
CA LEU A 326 -25.70 -4.29 17.77
C LEU A 326 -24.27 -4.71 17.46
N VAL A 327 -23.65 -5.52 18.31
CA VAL A 327 -22.28 -6.03 18.08
C VAL A 327 -22.19 -6.88 16.81
N LEU A 328 -23.18 -7.75 16.58
CA LEU A 328 -23.23 -8.56 15.36
C LEU A 328 -23.43 -7.70 14.12
N HIS A 329 -24.28 -6.66 14.21
CA HIS A 329 -24.47 -5.69 13.14
C HIS A 329 -23.17 -4.95 12.82
N ASP A 330 -22.50 -4.40 13.84
CA ASP A 330 -21.21 -3.72 13.72
C ASP A 330 -20.14 -4.60 13.07
N TRP A 331 -20.03 -5.85 13.50
CA TRP A 331 -19.08 -6.78 12.91
C TRP A 331 -19.46 -7.12 11.46
N SER A 332 -20.75 -7.35 11.21
CA SER A 332 -21.25 -7.67 9.87
C SER A 332 -20.96 -6.56 8.85
N SER A 333 -21.08 -5.29 9.24
CA SER A 333 -20.85 -4.15 8.34
C SER A 333 -19.39 -4.02 7.91
N LEU A 334 -18.44 -4.50 8.71
CA LEU A 334 -17.01 -4.49 8.42
C LEU A 334 -16.58 -5.61 7.45
N ILE A 335 -17.26 -6.76 7.51
CA ILE A 335 -16.94 -7.94 6.70
C ILE A 335 -17.66 -7.98 5.34
N VAL A 336 -18.65 -7.09 5.10
CA VAL A 336 -19.34 -7.05 3.81
C VAL A 336 -18.32 -6.74 2.69
N PRO A 337 -18.34 -7.50 1.57
CA PRO A 337 -17.55 -7.18 0.39
C PRO A 337 -17.79 -5.73 -0.05
N TRP A 338 -16.70 -5.05 -0.42
CA TRP A 338 -16.78 -3.73 -1.01
C TRP A 338 -17.13 -3.81 -2.48
#